data_AF-A0A7W0HB68-F1
#
_entry.id   AF-A0A7W0HB68-F1
#
_cell.length_a   1.000
_cell.length_b   1.000
_cell.length_c   1.000
_cell.angle_alpha   90.00
_cell.angle_beta   90.00
_cell.angle_gamma   90.00
#
_symmetry.space_group_name_H-M   'P 1'
#
loop_
_entity.id
_entity.type
_entity.pdbx_description
1 polymer ?
#
loop_
_entity_poly.entity_id
_entity_poly.type
_entity_poly.pdbx_seq_one_letter_code
_entity_poly.pdbx_strand_id
1 'polypeptide(L)'
;MNDKNEKDQKDAEDERAENERSRPSREQRAGDRQNVVATSTTRALHIAEDAIYAVTAVLLVTGALVVLVQAIWRFANEVDDGVIHAVEGTLDSLLIVFILVELLSAVRSAIAQHELVAEPFLLVGMLAVIKEIVVEATFSLNNQKATDIALKMGVLGGVVLAFAVSTLLMRKREREPEED
;
A
#
# COMPACT_ATOMS: atom_id res chain seq x y z
N MET A 1 -56.14 -54.28 -31.58
CA MET A 1 -55.86 -54.23 -30.12
C MET A 1 -54.41 -53.82 -29.81
N ASN A 2 -53.64 -53.25 -30.75
CA ASN A 2 -52.17 -53.11 -30.60
C ASN A 2 -51.64 -51.66 -30.48
N ASP A 3 -52.48 -50.65 -30.76
CA ASP A 3 -52.05 -49.23 -30.79
C ASP A 3 -51.87 -48.58 -29.41
N LYS A 4 -52.52 -49.13 -28.37
CA LYS A 4 -52.52 -48.51 -27.04
C LYS A 4 -51.21 -48.72 -26.28
N ASN A 5 -50.46 -49.77 -26.62
CA ASN A 5 -49.25 -50.19 -25.91
C ASN A 5 -47.99 -49.42 -26.35
N GLU A 6 -48.02 -48.87 -27.57
CA GLU A 6 -46.89 -48.14 -28.16
C GLU A 6 -46.83 -46.68 -27.68
N LYS A 7 -47.99 -46.10 -27.36
CA LYS A 7 -48.11 -44.74 -26.84
C LYS A 7 -47.68 -44.64 -25.37
N ASP A 8 -48.10 -45.59 -24.54
CA ASP A 8 -47.73 -45.65 -23.12
C ASP A 8 -46.22 -45.90 -22.94
N GLN A 9 -45.57 -46.61 -23.87
CA GLN A 9 -44.11 -46.78 -23.86
C GLN A 9 -43.36 -45.50 -24.21
N LYS A 10 -43.88 -44.73 -25.17
CA LYS A 10 -43.23 -43.52 -25.65
C LYS A 10 -43.33 -42.38 -24.64
N ASP A 11 -44.48 -42.24 -23.99
CA ASP A 11 -44.70 -41.26 -22.92
C ASP A 11 -43.79 -41.57 -21.71
N ALA A 12 -43.57 -42.85 -21.38
CA ALA A 12 -42.66 -43.26 -20.32
C ALA A 12 -41.16 -43.09 -20.66
N GLU A 13 -40.79 -43.12 -21.94
CA GLU A 13 -39.42 -42.84 -22.40
C GLU A 13 -39.12 -41.34 -22.43
N ASP A 14 -40.08 -40.52 -22.86
CA ASP A 14 -39.96 -39.06 -22.85
C ASP A 14 -39.87 -38.52 -21.41
N GLU A 15 -40.70 -39.02 -20.48
CA GLU A 15 -40.62 -38.66 -19.06
C GLU A 15 -39.26 -39.06 -18.43
N ARG A 16 -38.67 -40.18 -18.85
CA ARG A 16 -37.34 -40.61 -18.37
C ARG A 16 -36.23 -39.73 -18.94
N ALA A 17 -36.29 -39.37 -20.22
CA ALA A 17 -35.32 -38.50 -20.86
C ALA A 17 -35.35 -37.07 -20.27
N GLU A 18 -36.52 -36.58 -19.90
CA GLU A 18 -36.69 -35.28 -19.24
C GLU A 18 -36.21 -35.30 -17.78
N ASN A 19 -36.46 -36.41 -17.06
CA ASN A 19 -35.98 -36.61 -15.69
C ASN A 19 -34.46 -36.80 -15.61
N GLU A 20 -33.82 -37.33 -16.65
CA GLU A 20 -32.35 -37.43 -16.73
C GLU A 20 -31.68 -36.09 -17.04
N ARG A 21 -32.30 -35.22 -17.85
CA ARG A 21 -31.81 -33.84 -18.09
C ARG A 21 -31.97 -32.91 -16.90
N SER A 22 -32.96 -33.17 -16.05
CA SER A 22 -33.26 -32.34 -14.88
C SER A 22 -32.43 -32.72 -13.65
N ARG A 23 -31.69 -33.83 -13.70
CA ARG A 23 -30.79 -34.24 -12.61
C ARG A 23 -29.55 -33.35 -12.63
N PRO A 24 -29.33 -32.52 -11.60
CA PRO A 24 -28.11 -31.75 -11.51
C PRO A 24 -26.93 -32.71 -11.52
N SER A 25 -26.08 -32.59 -12.54
CA SER A 25 -24.88 -33.41 -12.71
C SER A 25 -24.09 -33.40 -11.41
N ARG A 26 -23.75 -34.58 -10.88
CA ARG A 26 -23.06 -34.73 -9.58
C ARG A 26 -21.77 -33.89 -9.49
N GLU A 27 -21.16 -33.54 -10.62
CA GLU A 27 -20.02 -32.62 -10.72
C GLU A 27 -20.36 -31.16 -10.34
N GLN A 28 -21.54 -30.64 -10.69
CA GLN A 28 -21.94 -29.26 -10.34
C GLN A 28 -22.10 -29.07 -8.83
N ARG A 29 -22.56 -30.11 -8.10
CA ARG A 29 -22.69 -30.05 -6.63
C ARG A 29 -21.36 -30.11 -5.88
N ALA A 30 -20.28 -30.58 -6.51
CA ALA A 30 -18.96 -30.65 -5.89
C ALA A 30 -18.20 -29.30 -6.00
N GLY A 31 -18.34 -28.59 -7.13
CA GLY A 31 -17.74 -27.26 -7.33
C GLY A 31 -18.36 -26.17 -6.45
N ASP A 32 -19.67 -26.28 -6.17
CA ASP A 32 -20.40 -25.27 -5.40
C ASP A 32 -19.97 -25.22 -3.93
N ARG A 33 -19.66 -26.38 -3.31
CA ARG A 33 -19.16 -26.45 -1.92
C ARG A 33 -17.71 -25.98 -1.75
N GLN A 34 -16.87 -26.15 -2.77
CA GLN A 34 -15.50 -25.63 -2.75
C GLN A 34 -15.46 -24.10 -2.87
N ASN A 35 -16.40 -23.50 -3.60
CA ASN A 35 -16.50 -22.05 -3.77
C ASN A 35 -16.98 -21.29 -2.52
N VAL A 36 -17.77 -21.90 -1.62
CA VAL A 36 -18.26 -21.22 -0.40
C VAL A 36 -17.16 -21.04 0.67
N VAL A 37 -16.21 -21.97 0.75
CA VAL A 37 -15.11 -21.90 1.73
C VAL A 37 -13.99 -20.96 1.26
N ALA A 38 -13.73 -20.89 -0.05
CA ALA A 38 -12.72 -20.00 -0.62
C ALA A 38 -13.12 -18.51 -0.58
N THR A 39 -14.42 -18.20 -0.64
CA THR A 39 -14.95 -16.82 -0.62
C THR A 39 -15.06 -16.19 0.76
N SER A 40 -15.15 -17.01 1.82
CA SER A 40 -15.31 -16.52 3.19
C SER A 40 -13.98 -16.00 3.78
N THR A 41 -12.88 -16.70 3.51
CA THR A 41 -11.54 -16.34 4.00
C THR A 41 -11.00 -15.08 3.32
N THR A 42 -11.25 -14.92 2.03
CA THR A 42 -10.86 -13.72 1.26
C THR A 42 -11.62 -12.48 1.72
N ARG A 43 -12.92 -12.60 2.03
CA ARG A 43 -13.73 -11.46 2.48
C ARG A 43 -13.30 -10.93 3.85
N ALA A 44 -12.97 -11.82 4.79
CA ALA A 44 -12.47 -11.41 6.11
C ALA A 44 -11.11 -10.69 6.01
N LEU A 45 -10.25 -11.13 5.08
CA LEU A 45 -8.95 -10.52 4.84
C LEU A 45 -9.08 -9.09 4.30
N HIS A 46 -9.93 -8.88 3.29
CA HIS A 46 -10.16 -7.54 2.74
C HIS A 46 -10.72 -6.55 3.78
N ILE A 47 -11.67 -6.98 4.62
CA ILE A 47 -12.22 -6.11 5.68
C ILE A 47 -11.14 -5.73 6.70
N ALA A 48 -10.25 -6.67 7.05
CA ALA A 48 -9.16 -6.40 7.98
C ALA A 48 -8.12 -5.44 7.38
N GLU A 49 -7.77 -5.62 6.10
CA GLU A 49 -6.87 -4.75 5.35
C GLU A 49 -7.40 -3.31 5.27
N ASP A 50 -8.65 -3.14 4.86
CA ASP A 50 -9.31 -1.83 4.79
C ASP A 50 -9.35 -1.14 6.17
N ALA A 51 -9.65 -1.91 7.22
CA ALA A 51 -9.67 -1.40 8.59
C ALA A 51 -8.27 -0.93 9.04
N ILE A 52 -7.22 -1.69 8.73
CA ILE A 52 -5.83 -1.33 9.05
C ILE A 52 -5.45 -0.04 8.32
N TYR A 53 -5.75 0.07 7.04
CA TYR A 53 -5.45 1.27 6.26
C TYR A 53 -6.22 2.49 6.77
N ALA A 54 -7.51 2.35 7.10
CA ALA A 54 -8.32 3.42 7.66
C ALA A 54 -7.76 3.91 9.00
N VAL A 55 -7.45 2.99 9.92
CA VAL A 55 -6.88 3.32 11.23
C VAL A 55 -5.51 4.00 11.07
N THR A 56 -4.65 3.46 10.20
CA THR A 56 -3.32 4.04 9.94
C THR A 56 -3.44 5.46 9.40
N ALA A 57 -4.32 5.70 8.43
CA ALA A 57 -4.54 7.04 7.88
C ALA A 57 -5.04 8.02 8.96
N VAL A 58 -6.02 7.62 9.78
CA VAL A 58 -6.55 8.46 10.87
C VAL A 58 -5.46 8.80 11.89
N LEU A 59 -4.65 7.83 12.28
CA LEU A 59 -3.54 8.04 13.22
C LEU A 59 -2.48 9.00 12.66
N LEU A 60 -2.09 8.82 11.40
CA LEU A 60 -1.10 9.67 10.74
C LEU A 60 -1.60 11.12 10.62
N VAL A 61 -2.84 11.32 10.17
CA VAL A 61 -3.45 12.65 10.05
C VAL A 61 -3.55 13.32 11.42
N THR A 62 -4.08 12.61 12.41
CA THR A 62 -4.26 13.17 13.76
C THR A 62 -2.91 13.50 14.39
N GLY A 63 -1.93 12.60 14.29
CA GLY A 63 -0.57 12.84 14.79
C GLY A 63 0.09 14.03 14.10
N ALA A 64 -0.03 14.15 12.77
CA ALA A 64 0.53 15.26 12.02
C ALA A 64 -0.06 16.60 12.46
N LEU A 65 -1.38 16.65 12.67
CA LEU A 65 -2.07 17.85 13.16
C LEU A 65 -1.63 18.22 14.57
N VAL A 66 -1.52 17.25 15.48
CA VAL A 66 -1.06 17.50 16.86
C VAL A 66 0.34 18.09 16.87
N VAL A 67 1.28 17.48 16.16
CA VAL A 67 2.67 17.96 16.10
C VAL A 67 2.72 19.34 15.42
N LEU A 68 1.95 19.56 14.36
CA LEU A 68 1.92 20.83 13.64
C LEU A 68 1.40 21.98 14.52
N VAL A 69 0.30 21.76 15.25
CA VAL A 69 -0.24 22.76 16.19
C VAL A 69 0.76 23.07 17.29
N GLN A 70 1.42 22.03 17.83
CA GLN A 70 2.43 22.20 18.88
C GLN A 70 3.64 22.99 18.35
N ALA A 71 4.09 22.72 17.12
CA ALA A 71 5.18 23.44 16.45
C ALA A 71 4.86 24.93 16.28
N ILE A 72 3.65 25.25 15.79
CA ILE A 72 3.20 26.63 15.60
C ILE A 72 3.14 27.36 16.95
N TRP A 73 2.58 26.72 17.98
CA TRP A 73 2.48 27.32 19.30
C TRP A 73 3.85 27.57 19.93
N ARG A 74 4.77 26.61 19.79
CA ARG A 74 6.15 26.74 20.24
C ARG A 74 6.88 27.87 19.53
N PHE A 75 6.80 27.92 18.20
CA PHE A 75 7.43 28.97 17.40
C PHE A 75 6.96 30.37 17.83
N ALA A 76 5.64 30.55 18.02
CA ALA A 76 5.06 31.82 18.42
C ALA A 76 5.53 32.30 19.80
N ASN A 77 5.83 31.37 20.71
CA ASN A 77 6.29 31.71 22.06
C ASN A 77 7.81 31.84 22.18
N GLU A 78 8.59 31.11 21.37
CA GLU A 78 10.06 31.11 21.45
C GLU A 78 10.71 32.14 20.53
N VAL A 79 9.96 32.77 19.61
CA VAL A 79 10.50 33.78 18.68
C VAL A 79 11.09 35.00 19.40
N ASP A 80 10.51 35.36 20.56
CA ASP A 80 10.95 36.48 21.38
C ASP A 80 12.30 36.19 22.08
N ASP A 81 12.59 34.91 22.34
CA ASP A 81 13.85 34.45 22.97
C ASP A 81 14.99 34.29 21.94
N GLY A 82 14.68 34.31 20.64
CA GLY A 82 15.65 34.31 19.56
C GLY A 82 15.17 33.54 18.33
N VAL A 83 15.12 34.24 17.18
CA VAL A 83 14.60 33.69 15.91
C VAL A 83 15.31 32.41 15.47
N ILE A 84 16.64 32.32 15.61
CA ILE A 84 17.39 31.14 15.19
C ILE A 84 17.01 29.90 16.02
N HIS A 85 16.94 30.03 17.34
CA HIS A 85 16.54 28.92 18.22
C HIS A 85 15.08 28.49 18.01
N ALA A 86 14.17 29.46 17.81
CA ALA A 86 12.79 29.18 17.49
C ALA A 86 12.65 28.42 16.16
N VAL A 87 13.41 28.80 15.14
CA VAL A 87 13.42 28.12 13.83
C VAL A 87 14.01 26.71 13.94
N GLU A 88 15.11 26.53 14.66
CA GLU A 88 15.71 25.21 14.92
C GLU A 88 14.69 24.27 15.57
N GLY A 89 14.07 24.68 16.68
CA GLY A 89 13.07 23.85 17.37
C GLY A 89 11.81 23.56 16.54
N THR A 90 11.42 24.50 15.68
CA THR A 90 10.25 24.35 14.80
C THR A 90 10.53 23.42 13.64
N LEU A 91 11.71 23.50 13.04
CA LEU A 91 12.06 22.69 11.89
C LEU A 91 12.15 21.20 12.27
N ASP A 92 12.60 20.86 13.49
CA ASP A 92 12.52 19.48 14.03
C ASP A 92 11.07 18.96 14.03
N SER A 93 10.13 19.77 14.52
CA SER A 93 8.71 19.40 14.54
C SER A 93 8.11 19.31 13.13
N LEU A 94 8.48 20.22 12.22
CA LEU A 94 8.03 20.20 10.82
C LEU A 94 8.57 18.99 10.06
N LEU A 95 9.78 18.51 10.38
CA LEU A 95 10.32 17.29 9.80
C LEU A 95 9.49 16.07 10.21
N ILE A 96 9.13 15.97 11.49
CA ILE A 96 8.21 14.94 12.00
C ILE A 96 6.86 15.03 11.27
N VAL A 97 6.27 16.22 11.14
CA VAL A 97 5.01 16.41 10.40
C VAL A 97 5.14 15.90 8.96
N PHE A 98 6.22 16.25 8.27
CA PHE A 98 6.43 15.78 6.91
C PHE A 98 6.65 14.26 6.89
N ILE A 99 7.29 13.63 7.88
CA ILE A 99 7.40 12.15 7.93
C ILE A 99 5.98 11.56 7.99
N LEU A 100 5.10 12.09 8.84
CA LEU A 100 3.73 11.61 8.96
C LEU A 100 2.91 11.82 7.67
N VAL A 101 3.04 12.97 7.02
CA VAL A 101 2.39 13.27 5.73
C VAL A 101 2.93 12.37 4.62
N GLU A 102 4.22 12.07 4.63
CA GLU A 102 4.85 11.18 3.64
C GLU A 102 4.34 9.75 3.79
N LEU A 103 4.29 9.25 5.03
CA LEU A 103 3.71 7.94 5.32
C LEU A 103 2.23 7.91 4.91
N LEU A 104 1.48 9.00 5.10
CA LEU A 104 0.09 9.09 4.65
C LEU A 104 -0.02 9.02 3.13
N SER A 105 0.91 9.65 2.40
CA SER A 105 1.00 9.56 0.94
C SER A 105 1.30 8.13 0.47
N ALA A 106 2.20 7.43 1.17
CA ALA A 106 2.51 6.02 0.91
C ALA A 106 1.28 5.12 1.14
N VAL A 107 0.60 5.32 2.28
CA VAL A 107 -0.66 4.61 2.61
C VAL A 107 -1.73 4.88 1.55
N ARG A 108 -1.92 6.13 1.15
CA ARG A 108 -2.87 6.49 0.09
C ARG A 108 -2.52 5.80 -1.23
N SER A 109 -1.24 5.75 -1.57
CA SER A 109 -0.76 5.10 -2.80
C SER A 109 -0.98 3.59 -2.77
N ALA A 110 -0.78 2.95 -1.62
CA ALA A 110 -1.07 1.53 -1.41
C ALA A 110 -2.57 1.22 -1.56
N ILE A 111 -3.45 2.05 -0.99
CA ILE A 111 -4.90 1.94 -1.14
C ILE A 111 -5.32 2.11 -2.61
N ALA A 112 -4.74 3.08 -3.31
CA ALA A 112 -5.13 3.40 -4.68
C ALA A 112 -4.84 2.26 -5.68
N GLN A 113 -3.77 1.51 -5.45
CA GLN A 113 -3.29 0.50 -6.40
C GLN A 113 -3.53 -0.93 -5.93
N HIS A 114 -3.94 -1.16 -4.68
CA HIS A 114 -4.07 -2.48 -4.03
C HIS A 114 -2.80 -3.37 -4.17
N GLU A 115 -1.69 -2.77 -4.61
CA GLU A 115 -0.37 -3.36 -4.81
C GLU A 115 0.70 -2.28 -4.66
N LEU A 116 1.87 -2.67 -4.18
CA LEU A 116 3.05 -1.81 -4.08
C LEU A 116 3.70 -1.70 -5.47
N VAL A 117 3.17 -0.82 -6.32
CA VAL A 117 3.79 -0.55 -7.63
C VAL A 117 5.18 0.06 -7.40
N ALA A 118 6.18 -0.52 -8.06
CA ALA A 118 7.59 -0.22 -7.79
C ALA A 118 7.93 1.26 -8.04
N GLU A 119 7.34 1.89 -9.05
CA GLU A 119 7.62 3.28 -9.41
C GLU A 119 7.25 4.29 -8.31
N PRO A 120 6.00 4.37 -7.82
CA PRO A 120 5.65 5.29 -6.72
C PRO A 120 6.33 4.91 -5.40
N PHE A 121 6.55 3.61 -5.14
CA PHE A 121 7.26 3.17 -3.92
C PHE A 121 8.72 3.62 -3.92
N LEU A 122 9.43 3.49 -5.06
CA LEU A 122 10.82 3.93 -5.19
C LEU A 122 10.96 5.44 -5.04
N LEU A 123 9.99 6.23 -5.54
CA LEU A 123 9.98 7.68 -5.36
C LEU A 123 9.83 8.08 -3.90
N VAL A 124 8.87 7.47 -3.19
CA VAL A 124 8.68 7.70 -1.74
C VAL A 124 9.91 7.27 -0.95
N GLY A 125 10.50 6.12 -1.28
CA GLY A 125 11.72 5.63 -0.65
C GLY A 125 12.92 6.56 -0.86
N MET A 126 13.12 7.06 -2.09
CA MET A 126 14.15 8.04 -2.40
C MET A 126 13.92 9.36 -1.66
N LEU A 127 12.68 9.84 -1.63
CA LEU A 127 12.32 11.06 -0.92
C LEU A 127 12.61 10.92 0.58
N ALA A 128 12.26 9.78 1.19
CA ALA A 128 12.53 9.52 2.60
C ALA A 128 14.02 9.62 2.94
N VAL A 129 14.89 9.03 2.13
CA VAL A 129 16.35 9.08 2.34
C VAL A 129 16.89 10.50 2.15
N ILE A 130 16.47 11.20 1.10
CA ILE A 130 16.86 12.61 0.88
C ILE A 130 16.47 13.45 2.09
N LYS A 131 15.30 13.18 2.65
CA LYS A 131 14.80 13.92 3.78
C LYS A 131 15.58 13.66 5.06
N GLU A 132 15.98 12.41 5.30
CA GLU A 132 16.87 12.05 6.40
C GLU A 132 18.25 12.71 6.28
N ILE A 133 18.78 12.85 5.05
CA ILE A 133 20.00 13.63 4.81
C ILE A 133 19.81 15.09 5.25
N VAL A 134 18.70 15.73 4.87
CA VAL A 134 18.41 17.12 5.27
C VAL A 134 18.27 17.25 6.79
N VAL A 135 17.59 16.28 7.44
CA VAL A 135 17.46 16.24 8.90
C VAL A 135 18.83 16.16 9.56
N GLU A 136 19.62 15.15 9.22
CA GLU A 136 20.92 14.93 9.86
C GLU A 136 21.89 16.09 9.56
N ALA A 137 21.84 16.67 8.36
CA ALA A 137 22.66 17.80 7.97
C ALA A 137 22.29 19.10 8.72
N THR A 138 21.04 19.24 9.16
CA THR A 138 20.59 20.46 9.86
C THR A 138 20.70 20.32 11.38
N PHE A 139 20.44 19.14 11.93
CA PHE A 139 20.25 18.95 13.37
C PHE A 139 21.37 18.22 14.09
N SER A 140 22.18 17.43 13.37
CA SER A 140 23.12 16.50 14.00
C SER A 140 24.58 16.95 13.96
N LEU A 141 24.85 18.14 13.43
CA LEU A 141 26.22 18.66 13.28
C LEU A 141 26.92 19.00 14.61
N ASN A 142 26.18 19.31 15.68
CA ASN A 142 26.77 19.81 16.92
C ASN A 142 27.17 18.73 17.94
N ASN A 143 26.72 17.49 17.80
CA ASN A 143 26.84 16.46 18.86
C ASN A 143 27.55 15.16 18.44
N GLN A 144 28.02 15.04 17.20
CA GLN A 144 28.64 13.82 16.68
C GLN A 144 30.08 14.05 16.20
N LYS A 145 30.91 13.00 16.25
CA LYS A 145 32.25 13.05 15.67
C LYS A 145 32.12 13.23 14.16
N ALA A 146 33.01 14.04 13.57
CA ALA A 146 33.01 14.27 12.12
C ALA A 146 33.07 12.97 11.30
N THR A 147 33.77 11.94 11.80
CA THR A 147 33.83 10.61 11.17
C THR A 147 32.48 9.91 11.14
N ASP A 148 31.69 9.99 12.21
CA ASP A 148 30.38 9.33 12.29
C ASP A 148 29.38 10.01 11.35
N ILE A 149 29.42 11.35 11.29
CA ILE A 149 28.62 12.15 10.35
C ILE A 149 29.01 11.81 8.91
N ALA A 150 30.31 11.78 8.59
CA ALA A 150 30.79 11.44 7.25
C ALA A 150 30.38 10.03 6.83
N LEU A 151 30.42 9.06 7.76
CA LEU A 151 30.00 7.69 7.50
C LEU A 151 28.49 7.58 7.27
N LYS A 152 27.67 8.21 8.12
CA LYS A 152 26.22 8.27 7.93
C LYS A 152 25.84 8.90 6.60
N MET A 153 26.41 10.06 6.29
CA MET A 153 26.16 10.76 5.03
C MET A 153 26.61 9.94 3.82
N GLY A 154 27.75 9.24 3.93
CA GLY A 154 28.23 8.30 2.91
C GLY A 154 27.26 7.14 2.68
N VAL A 155 26.73 6.53 3.76
CA VAL A 155 25.73 5.46 3.68
C VAL A 155 24.44 5.96 3.05
N LEU A 156 23.88 7.07 3.54
CA LEU A 156 22.65 7.66 2.99
C LEU A 156 22.82 8.02 1.51
N GLY A 157 23.94 8.65 1.14
CA GLY A 157 24.27 8.94 -0.26
C GLY A 157 24.38 7.67 -1.12
N GLY A 158 24.98 6.61 -0.59
CA GLY A 158 25.03 5.29 -1.23
C GLY A 158 23.64 4.68 -1.47
N VAL A 159 22.73 4.81 -0.49
CA VAL A 159 21.34 4.35 -0.62
C VAL A 159 20.60 5.14 -1.70
N VAL A 160 20.76 6.48 -1.76
CA VAL A 160 20.18 7.30 -2.83
C VAL A 160 20.67 6.85 -4.20
N LEU A 161 21.97 6.58 -4.36
CA LEU A 161 22.54 6.07 -5.61
C LEU A 161 21.97 4.69 -5.97
N ALA A 162 21.79 3.80 -5.00
CA ALA A 162 21.17 2.49 -5.22
C ALA A 162 19.71 2.63 -5.70
N PHE A 163 18.92 3.52 -5.09
CA PHE A 163 17.57 3.81 -5.56
C PHE A 163 17.53 4.45 -6.95
N ALA A 164 18.47 5.36 -7.24
CA ALA A 164 18.58 5.96 -8.58
C ALA A 164 18.88 4.90 -9.64
N VAL A 165 19.83 3.99 -9.36
CA VAL A 165 20.15 2.86 -10.27
C VAL A 165 18.96 1.92 -10.42
N SER A 166 18.30 1.55 -9.33
CA SER A 166 17.10 0.71 -9.36
C SER A 166 16.00 1.34 -10.23
N THR A 167 15.76 2.64 -10.07
CA THR A 167 14.79 3.40 -10.86
C THR A 167 15.17 3.44 -12.35
N LEU A 168 16.46 3.64 -12.67
CA LEU A 168 16.94 3.61 -14.05
C LEU A 168 16.81 2.22 -14.70
N LEU A 169 17.07 1.15 -13.95
CA LEU A 169 16.90 -0.22 -14.42
C LEU A 169 15.44 -0.55 -14.69
N MET A 170 14.53 -0.14 -13.80
CA MET A 170 13.09 -0.31 -13.97
C MET A 170 12.61 0.38 -15.25
N ARG A 171 12.99 1.65 -15.42
CA ARG A 171 12.60 2.46 -16.58
C ARG A 171 13.17 1.95 -17.91
N LYS A 172 14.29 1.21 -17.88
CA LYS A 172 14.88 0.61 -19.08
C LYS A 172 14.10 -0.62 -19.55
N ARG A 173 13.46 -1.36 -18.63
CA ARG A 173 12.69 -2.58 -18.94
C ARG A 173 11.34 -2.30 -19.58
N GLU A 174 10.75 -1.14 -19.33
CA GLU A 174 9.54 -0.66 -20.02
C GLU A 174 9.78 -0.16 -21.45
N ARG A 175 11.02 -0.21 -21.94
CA ARG A 175 11.42 0.33 -23.25
C ARG A 175 11.91 -0.73 -24.24
N GLU A 176 11.65 -2.02 -24.02
CA GLU A 176 11.84 -3.02 -25.08
C GLU A 176 10.57 -2.99 -25.98
N PRO A 177 10.66 -2.46 -27.21
CA PRO A 177 9.57 -2.57 -28.16
C PRO A 177 9.43 -4.04 -28.56
N GLU A 178 8.19 -4.49 -28.73
CA GLU A 178 7.86 -5.74 -29.39
C GLU A 178 8.63 -5.77 -30.72
N GLU A 179 9.61 -6.68 -30.83
CA GLU A 179 10.27 -6.95 -32.11
C GLU A 179 9.28 -7.74 -32.97
N ASP A 180 8.90 -7.13 -34.10
CA ASP A 180 8.19 -7.75 -35.23
C ASP A 180 8.92 -8.99 -35.79
#